data_AF-A0A975DQS4-F1
#
_entry.id   AF-A0A975DQS4-F1
#
_cell.length_a   1.000
_cell.length_b   1.000
_cell.length_c   1.000
_cell.angle_alpha   90.00
_cell.angle_beta   90.00
_cell.angle_gamma   90.00
#
_symmetry.space_group_name_H-M   'P 1'
#
loop_
_entity.id
_entity.type
_entity.pdbx_description
1 polymer ?
#
loop_
_entity_poly.entity_id
_entity_poly.type
_entity_poly.pdbx_seq_one_letter_code
_entity_poly.pdbx_strand_id
1 'polypeptide(L)' 'MAEYFEHLFKMGTGWLGWAPAVVLATPIPQLELAITGRRELLQSIFGGPEKKVPLGQKVRGILGMRGTTKVKAEQP' A
#
# COMPACT_ATOMS: atom_id res chain seq x y z
N MET A 1 -12.78 -0.17 23.16
CA MET A 1 -12.90 1.28 22.83
C MET A 1 -11.69 2.08 23.27
N ALA A 2 -11.26 2.02 24.54
CA ALA A 2 -10.08 2.76 25.02
C ALA A 2 -8.80 2.47 24.21
N GLU A 3 -8.51 1.20 23.93
CA GLU A 3 -7.33 0.78 23.15
C GLU A 3 -7.25 1.40 21.74
N TYR A 4 -8.40 1.60 21.09
CA TYR A 4 -8.45 2.20 19.75
C TYR A 4 -8.12 3.70 19.79
N PHE A 5 -8.60 4.42 20.80
CA PHE A 5 -8.23 5.82 21.01
C PHE A 5 -6.75 5.97 21.37
N GLU A 6 -6.20 5.09 22.19
CA GLU A 6 -4.76 5.07 22.49
C GLU A 6 -3.92 4.82 21.23
N HIS A 7 -4.37 3.91 20.36
CA HIS A 7 -3.71 3.65 19.09
C HIS A 7 -3.70 4.90 18.20
N LEU A 8 -4.86 5.54 18.02
CA LEU A 8 -4.96 6.78 17.24
C LEU A 8 -4.12 7.90 17.84
N PHE A 9 -4.08 8.02 19.16
CA PHE A 9 -3.27 9.04 19.84
C PHE A 9 -1.77 8.81 19.64
N LYS A 10 -1.31 7.56 19.72
CA LYS A 10 0.07 7.16 19.40
C LYS A 10 0.42 7.45 17.94
N MET A 11 -0.48 7.14 17.01
CA MET A 11 -0.28 7.42 15.59
C MET A 11 -0.27 8.94 15.31
N GLY A 12 -1.16 9.70 15.93
CA GLY A 12 -1.21 11.16 15.75
C GLY A 12 0.04 11.86 16.30
N THR A 13 0.42 11.55 17.54
CA THR A 13 1.54 12.23 18.20
C THR A 13 2.91 11.72 17.77
N GLY A 14 3.03 10.42 17.50
CA GLY A 14 4.28 9.79 17.07
C GLY A 14 4.45 9.78 15.55
N TRP A 15 3.52 9.15 14.83
CA TRP A 15 3.67 8.92 13.39
C TRP A 15 3.42 10.16 12.54
N LEU A 16 2.35 10.92 12.84
CA LEU A 16 2.08 12.19 12.17
C LEU A 16 2.94 13.33 12.73
N GLY A 17 3.37 13.24 13.99
CA GLY A 17 4.16 14.25 14.68
C GLY A 17 3.33 15.46 15.12
N TRP A 18 2.01 15.30 15.29
CA TRP A 18 1.13 16.38 15.72
C TRP A 18 1.16 16.58 17.23
N ALA A 19 0.94 17.81 17.68
CA ALA A 19 0.80 18.09 19.10
C ALA A 19 -0.43 17.36 19.69
N PRO A 20 -0.38 16.90 20.95
CA PRO A 20 -1.51 16.22 21.61
C PRO A 20 -2.84 16.96 21.50
N ALA A 21 -2.83 18.29 21.66
CA ALA A 21 -4.02 19.13 21.57
C ALA A 21 -4.67 19.06 20.18
N VAL A 22 -3.87 19.00 19.12
CA VAL A 22 -4.37 18.89 17.74
C VAL A 22 -4.99 17.52 17.51
N VAL A 23 -4.33 16.45 17.97
CA VAL A 23 -4.84 15.08 17.82
C VAL A 23 -6.19 14.92 18.53
N LEU A 24 -6.31 15.41 19.77
CA LEU A 24 -7.55 15.31 20.55
C LEU A 24 -8.69 16.19 20.02
N ALA A 25 -8.36 17.30 19.35
CA ALA A 25 -9.35 18.17 18.70
C ALA A 25 -9.79 17.67 17.31
N THR A 26 -9.05 16.72 16.71
CA THR A 26 -9.32 16.25 15.35
C THR A 26 -10.40 15.14 15.37
N PRO A 27 -11.44 15.24 14.53
CA PRO A 27 -12.40 14.15 14.35
C PRO A 27 -11.73 12.85 13.89
N ILE A 28 -12.13 11.72 14.46
CA ILE A 28 -11.56 10.39 14.16
C ILE A 28 -11.41 10.12 12.65
N PRO A 29 -12.43 10.35 11.79
CA PRO A 29 -12.29 10.06 10.36
C PRO A 29 -11.19 10.88 9.67
N GLN A 30 -10.98 12.12 10.11
CA GLN A 30 -9.93 12.97 9.56
C GLN A 30 -8.55 12.50 9.98
N LEU A 31 -8.42 12.03 11.22
CA LEU A 31 -7.17 11.47 11.73
C LEU A 31 -6.81 10.17 11.00
N GLU A 32 -7.78 9.29 10.75
CA GLU A 32 -7.59 8.06 9.96
C GLU A 32 -7.17 8.35 8.53
N LEU A 33 -7.77 9.36 7.88
CA LEU A 33 -7.39 9.80 6.54
C LEU A 33 -5.96 10.34 6.52
N ALA A 34 -5.56 11.14 7.50
CA ALA A 34 -4.19 11.65 7.60
C ALA A 34 -3.16 10.52 7.77
N ILE A 35 -3.46 9.53 8.61
CA ILE A 35 -2.63 8.32 8.78
C ILE A 35 -2.50 7.56 7.45
N THR A 36 -3.63 7.37 6.76
CA THR A 36 -3.69 6.63 5.48
C THR A 36 -2.90 7.34 4.39
N GLY A 37 -3.11 8.64 4.20
CA GLY A 37 -2.42 9.43 3.19
C GLY A 37 -0.90 9.45 3.39
N ARG A 38 -0.42 9.55 4.64
CA ARG A 38 1.01 9.46 4.94
C ARG A 38 1.59 8.08 4.61
N ARG A 39 0.83 7.00 4.87
CA ARG A 39 1.23 5.64 4.49
C ARG A 39 1.33 5.49 2.97
N GLU A 40 0.36 6.00 2.23
CA GLU A 40 0.35 5.96 0.76
C GLU A 40 1.51 6.74 0.15
N LEU A 41 1.80 7.93 0.69
CA LEU A 41 2.97 8.72 0.30
C LEU A 41 4.26 7.92 0.48
N LEU A 42 4.46 7.32 1.66
CA LEU A 42 5.66 6.52 1.92
C LEU A 42 5.75 5.30 1.01
N GLN A 43 4.63 4.63 0.71
CA GLN A 43 4.60 3.55 -0.27
C GLN A 43 4.98 4.03 -1.68
N SER A 44 4.59 5.24 -2.07
CA SER A 44 4.98 5.81 -3.38
C SER A 44 6.47 6.18 -3.45
N ILE A 45 7.06 6.63 -2.34
CA ILE A 45 8.46 7.07 -2.30
C ILE A 45 9.42 5.87 -2.19
N PHE A 46 9.14 4.95 -1.27
CA PHE A 46 10.05 3.86 -0.93
C PHE A 46 9.69 2.53 -1.60
N GLY A 47 8.55 2.49 -2.31
CA GLY A 47 7.96 1.25 -2.77
C GLY A 47 7.22 0.52 -1.63
N GLY A 48 6.00 0.08 -1.91
CA GLY A 48 5.33 -0.95 -1.09
C GLY A 48 5.61 -2.34 -1.64
N PRO A 49 5.30 -3.43 -0.91
CA PRO A 49 5.27 -4.74 -1.53
C PRO A 49 4.30 -4.65 -2.71
N GLU A 50 4.85 -4.68 -3.94
CA GLU A 50 4.03 -4.87 -5.13
C GLU A 50 3.09 -6.04 -4.79
N LYS A 51 1.77 -5.88 -5.01
CA LYS A 51 0.90 -7.06 -5.11
C LYS A 51 1.63 -7.99 -6.06
N LYS A 52 2.20 -9.08 -5.53
CA LYS A 52 3.06 -10.01 -6.29
C LYS A 52 2.16 -10.62 -7.34
N VAL A 53 2.06 -9.95 -8.48
CA VAL A 53 1.48 -10.53 -9.67
C VAL A 53 2.40 -11.71 -9.96
N PRO A 54 1.90 -12.96 -9.96
CA PRO A 54 2.74 -14.13 -10.14
C PRO A 54 3.62 -13.94 -11.37
N LEU A 55 4.92 -14.28 -11.27
CA LEU A 55 5.90 -14.01 -12.33
C LEU A 55 5.44 -14.54 -13.70
N GLY A 56 4.73 -15.66 -13.72
CA GLY A 56 4.12 -16.21 -14.94
C GLY A 56 3.09 -15.31 -15.61
N GLN A 57 2.38 -14.46 -14.86
CA GLN A 57 1.42 -13.49 -15.40
C GLN A 57 2.14 -12.26 -15.97
N LYS A 58 3.24 -11.81 -15.33
CA LYS A 58 4.12 -10.75 -15.90
C LYS A 58 4.78 -11.22 -17.20
N VAL A 59 5.32 -12.44 -17.21
CA VAL A 59 5.96 -13.05 -18.40
C VAL A 59 4.95 -13.26 -19.54
N ARG A 60 3.74 -13.74 -19.24
CA ARG A 60 2.68 -13.89 -20.25
C ARG A 60 2.22 -12.56 -20.84
N GLY A 61 2.13 -11.51 -20.03
CA GLY A 61 1.79 -10.16 -20.52
C GLY A 61 2.84 -9.62 -21.49
N ILE A 62 4.13 -9.78 -21.16
CA ILE A 62 5.24 -9.33 -22.01
C ILE A 62 5.35 -10.15 -23.30
N LEU A 63 5.24 -11.49 -23.24
CA LEU A 63 5.28 -12.33 -24.43
C LEU A 63 4.04 -12.15 -25.33
N GLY A 64 2.86 -11.93 -24.75
CA GLY A 64 1.65 -11.62 -25.51
C GLY A 64 1.75 -10.31 -26.28
N MET A 65 2.40 -9.29 -25.70
CA MET A 65 2.61 -8.00 -26.36
C MET A 65 3.64 -8.07 -27.51
N ARG A 66 4.55 -9.07 -27.48
CA ARG A 66 5.58 -9.29 -28.51
C ARG A 66 5.17 -10.28 -29.61
N GLY A 67 3.88 -10.64 -29.69
CA GLY A 67 3.29 -11.40 -30.80
C GLY A 67 3.77 -12.85 -30.93
N THR A 68 4.34 -13.44 -29.89
CA THR A 68 4.87 -14.82 -29.97
C THR A 68 3.74 -15.84 -29.80
N THR A 69 3.47 -16.63 -30.84
CA THR A 69 2.61 -17.82 -30.77
C THR A 69 3.42 -19.01 -30.28
N LYS A 70 2.87 -19.78 -29.32
CA LYS A 70 3.50 -21.02 -28.85
C LYS A 70 3.46 -22.07 -29.97
N VAL A 71 4.61 -22.49 -30.45
CA VAL A 71 4.74 -23.68 -31.31
C VAL A 71 4.64 -24.92 -30.41
N LYS A 72 3.69 -25.81 -30.70
CA LYS A 72 3.63 -27.13 -30.07
C LYS A 72 4.85 -27.94 -30.52
N ALA A 73 5.66 -28.40 -29.59
CA ALA A 73 6.72 -29.34 -29.89
C ALA A 73 6.07 -30.68 -30.28
N GLU A 74 6.15 -31.04 -31.55
CA GLU A 74 5.95 -32.42 -31.99
C GLU A 74 7.13 -33.25 -31.45
N GLN A 75 6.78 -34.30 -30.70
CA GLN A 75 7.73 -35.23 -30.09
C GLN A 75 8.25 -36.20 -31.17
N PRO A 76 9.54 -36.57 -31.12
CA PRO A 76 10.16 -37.49 -32.07
C PRO A 76 9.68 -38.93 -31.91
#